data_AF-A0A3D0XYI0-F1
#
_entry.id   AF-A0A3D0XYI0-F1
#
_cell.length_a   1.000
_cell.length_b   1.000
_cell.length_c   1.000
_cell.angle_alpha   90.00
_cell.angle_beta   90.00
_cell.angle_gamma   90.00
#
_symmetry.space_group_name_H-M   'P 1'
#
loop_
_entity.id
_entity.type
_entity.pdbx_description
1 polymer ?
#
loop_
_entity_poly.entity_id
_entity_poly.type
_entity_poly.pdbx_seq_one_letter_code
_entity_poly.pdbx_strand_id
1 'polypeptide(L)'
;MEFTDLIALKIKELMKEKELSIYKLESLTGVYTSTISQFLTRKTKTIRIENLLYICEGLGTNLSEFFSDSRFDEAEAKGWLKRT
;
A
#
# COMPACT_ATOMS: atom_id res chain seq x y z
N MET A 1 6.23 -12.09 -6.68
CA MET A 1 5.54 -10.93 -6.08
C MET A 1 6.47 -10.35 -5.03
N GLU A 2 6.79 -9.06 -5.11
CA GLU A 2 7.57 -8.35 -4.11
C GLU A 2 6.68 -7.93 -2.93
N PHE A 3 7.27 -7.66 -1.76
CA PHE A 3 6.53 -7.13 -0.59
C PHE A 3 5.68 -5.90 -0.94
N THR A 4 6.21 -4.98 -1.76
CA THR A 4 5.46 -3.78 -2.16
C THR A 4 4.37 -4.04 -3.19
N ASP A 5 4.38 -5.20 -3.87
CA ASP A 5 3.26 -5.63 -4.71
C ASP A 5 2.06 -6.04 -3.84
N LEU A 6 2.31 -6.72 -2.71
CA LEU A 6 1.28 -7.08 -1.73
C LEU A 6 0.60 -5.84 -1.15
N ILE A 7 1.38 -4.81 -0.78
CA ILE A 7 0.82 -3.54 -0.30
C ILE A 7 -0.08 -2.90 -1.35
N ALA A 8 0.37 -2.83 -2.61
CA ALA A 8 -0.42 -2.25 -3.69
C ALA A 8 -1.71 -3.06 -3.97
N LEU A 9 -1.63 -4.38 -3.87
CA LEU A 9 -2.79 -5.27 -4.00
C LEU A 9 -3.80 -5.03 -2.87
N LYS A 10 -3.36 -5.02 -1.62
CA LYS A 10 -4.23 -4.81 -0.45
C LYS A 10 -4.91 -3.45 -0.48
N ILE A 11 -4.21 -2.38 -0.88
CA ILE A 11 -4.84 -1.05 -1.06
C ILE A 11 -5.94 -1.11 -2.13
N LYS A 12 -5.70 -1.77 -3.27
CA LYS A 12 -6.72 -1.90 -4.33
C LYS A 12 -7.94 -2.68 -3.87
N GLU A 13 -7.75 -3.73 -3.09
CA GLU A 13 -8.86 -4.52 -2.53
C GLU A 13 -9.71 -3.67 -1.58
N LEU A 14 -9.09 -2.98 -0.62
CA LEU A 14 -9.79 -2.09 0.31
C LEU A 14 -10.51 -0.93 -0.42
N MET A 15 -9.89 -0.37 -1.46
CA MET A 15 -10.55 0.63 -2.30
C MET A 15 -11.77 0.05 -3.02
N LYS A 16 -11.67 -1.17 -3.55
CA LYS A 16 -12.76 -1.85 -4.26
C LYS A 16 -13.90 -2.20 -3.30
N GLU A 17 -13.61 -2.70 -2.11
CA GLU A 17 -14.59 -3.02 -1.06
C GLU A 17 -15.41 -1.80 -0.63
N LYS A 18 -14.80 -0.61 -0.69
CA LYS A 18 -15.42 0.66 -0.29
C LYS A 18 -15.90 1.50 -1.49
N GLU A 19 -15.81 0.98 -2.70
CA GLU A 19 -16.16 1.66 -3.95
C GLU A 19 -15.47 3.03 -4.11
N LEU A 20 -14.21 3.13 -3.66
CA LEU A 20 -13.44 4.36 -3.67
C LEU A 20 -12.65 4.55 -4.97
N SER A 21 -12.75 5.74 -5.55
CA SER A 21 -11.84 6.19 -6.60
C SER A 21 -10.50 6.68 -6.01
N ILE A 22 -9.45 6.78 -6.83
CA ILE A 22 -8.15 7.34 -6.42
C ILE A 22 -8.32 8.81 -5.96
N TYR A 23 -9.15 9.59 -6.67
CA TYR A 23 -9.44 10.97 -6.31
C TYR A 23 -10.12 11.10 -4.93
N LYS A 24 -11.03 10.16 -4.62
CA LYS A 24 -11.66 10.12 -3.30
C LYS A 24 -10.64 9.74 -2.22
N LEU A 25 -9.73 8.82 -2.51
CA LEU A 25 -8.67 8.45 -1.58
C LEU A 25 -7.69 9.61 -1.32
N GLU A 26 -7.31 10.39 -2.34
CA GLU A 26 -6.54 11.63 -2.14
C GLU A 26 -7.26 12.58 -1.18
N SER A 27 -8.57 12.80 -1.39
CA SER A 27 -9.37 13.68 -0.55
C SER A 27 -9.44 13.22 0.92
N LEU A 28 -9.33 11.92 1.17
CA LEU A 28 -9.38 11.34 2.52
C LEU A 28 -8.03 11.31 3.23
N THR A 29 -6.94 11.22 2.46
CA THR A 29 -5.60 10.89 2.98
C THR A 29 -4.60 12.05 2.85
N GLY A 30 -4.91 13.05 2.02
CA GLY A 30 -3.96 14.10 1.63
C GLY A 30 -2.81 13.61 0.74
N VAL A 31 -2.77 12.32 0.37
CA VAL A 31 -1.75 11.77 -0.54
C VAL A 31 -2.18 12.03 -1.98
N TYR A 32 -1.36 12.75 -2.73
CA TYR A 32 -1.66 13.11 -4.11
C TYR A 32 -2.02 11.90 -5.00
N THR A 33 -3.03 12.06 -5.86
CA THR A 33 -3.44 11.05 -6.86
C THR A 33 -2.27 10.55 -7.69
N SER A 34 -1.32 11.43 -8.04
CA SER A 34 -0.12 11.05 -8.79
C SER A 34 0.73 10.03 -8.04
N THR A 35 0.96 10.23 -6.74
CA THR A 35 1.69 9.32 -5.86
C THR A 35 0.98 7.98 -5.71
N ILE A 36 -0.33 8.02 -5.41
CA ILE A 36 -1.15 6.80 -5.26
C ILE A 36 -1.14 6.02 -6.59
N SER A 37 -1.45 6.70 -7.70
CA SER A 37 -1.53 6.09 -9.03
C SER A 37 -0.19 5.48 -9.46
N GLN A 38 0.93 6.20 -9.29
CA GLN A 38 2.26 5.67 -9.62
C GLN A 38 2.59 4.40 -8.83
N PHE A 39 2.24 4.36 -7.54
CA PHE A 39 2.45 3.20 -6.69
C PHE A 39 1.54 2.01 -7.08
N LEU A 40 0.24 2.27 -7.28
CA LEU A 40 -0.75 1.24 -7.63
C LEU A 40 -0.55 0.67 -9.04
N THR A 41 -0.08 1.49 -9.99
CA THR A 41 0.26 1.06 -11.37
C THR A 41 1.68 0.51 -11.49
N ARG A 42 2.42 0.43 -10.37
CA ARG A 42 3.79 -0.08 -10.30
C ARG A 42 4.82 0.73 -11.10
N LYS A 43 4.49 1.95 -11.53
CA LYS A 43 5.47 2.91 -12.08
C LYS A 43 6.53 3.27 -11.04
N THR A 44 6.13 3.32 -9.77
CA THR A 44 7.02 3.42 -8.61
C THR A 44 6.78 2.23 -7.70
N LYS A 45 7.85 1.53 -7.30
CA LYS A 45 7.76 0.34 -6.43
C LYS A 45 7.84 0.66 -4.94
N THR A 46 8.01 1.93 -4.58
CA THR A 46 8.18 2.41 -3.21
C THR A 46 7.02 3.32 -2.83
N ILE A 47 6.63 3.25 -1.56
CA ILE A 47 5.73 4.19 -0.90
C ILE A 47 6.35 4.51 0.45
N ARG A 48 6.25 5.77 0.88
CA ARG A 48 6.68 6.17 2.23
C ARG A 48 5.74 5.56 3.26
N ILE A 49 6.26 5.15 4.40
CA ILE A 49 5.47 4.50 5.45
C ILE A 49 4.41 5.44 6.01
N GLU A 50 4.70 6.74 6.07
CA GLU A 50 3.77 7.80 6.48
C GLU A 50 2.60 7.91 5.49
N ASN A 51 2.88 7.84 4.17
CA ASN A 51 1.82 7.84 3.17
C ASN A 51 0.95 6.57 3.30
N LEU A 52 1.55 5.41 3.62
CA LEU A 52 0.79 4.19 3.87
C LEU A 52 -0.09 4.32 5.12
N LEU A 53 0.42 4.92 6.19
CA LEU A 53 -0.36 5.20 7.41
C LEU A 53 -1.57 6.07 7.10
N TYR A 54 -1.40 7.19 6.38
CA TYR A 54 -2.53 8.05 6.00
C TYR A 54 -3.55 7.29 5.14
N ILE A 55 -3.09 6.44 4.23
CA ILE A 55 -3.96 5.58 3.41
C ILE A 55 -4.74 4.59 4.27
N CYS A 56 -4.11 3.94 5.25
CA CYS A 56 -4.80 3.06 6.19
C CYS A 56 -5.89 3.80 6.95
N GLU A 57 -5.58 4.98 7.52
CA GLU A 57 -6.55 5.82 8.23
C GLU A 57 -7.70 6.26 7.34
N GLY A 58 -7.41 6.74 6.11
CA GLY A 58 -8.42 7.14 5.14
C GLY A 58 -9.28 6.00 4.61
N LEU A 59 -8.78 4.76 4.65
CA LEU A 59 -9.54 3.55 4.36
C LEU A 59 -10.29 3.02 5.60
N GLY A 60 -10.14 3.64 6.77
CA GLY A 60 -10.81 3.21 8.01
C GLY A 60 -10.23 1.91 8.59
N THR A 61 -8.91 1.74 8.49
CA THR A 61 -8.15 0.67 9.15
C THR A 61 -6.89 1.28 9.79
N ASN A 62 -5.95 0.44 10.25
CA ASN A 62 -4.66 0.86 10.77
C ASN A 62 -3.55 -0.06 10.23
N LEU A 63 -2.27 0.28 10.49
CA LEU A 63 -1.15 -0.53 9.99
C LEU A 63 -1.17 -1.97 10.52
N SER A 64 -1.58 -2.18 11.77
CA SER A 64 -1.62 -3.52 12.38
C SER A 64 -2.65 -4.41 11.68
N GLU A 65 -3.85 -3.91 11.44
CA GLU A 65 -4.91 -4.61 10.70
C GLU A 65 -4.57 -4.76 9.21
N PHE A 66 -3.92 -3.77 8.62
CA PHE A 66 -3.49 -3.85 7.23
C PHE A 66 -2.51 -5.01 6.99
N PHE A 67 -1.55 -5.17 7.91
CA PHE A 67 -0.53 -6.20 7.84
C PHE A 67 -0.90 -7.52 8.53
N SER A 68 -2.09 -7.66 9.12
CA SER A 68 -2.59 -8.94 9.65
C SER A 68 -3.06 -9.91 8.57
N ASP A 69 -2.98 -9.49 7.30
CA ASP A 69 -3.24 -10.32 6.14
C ASP A 69 -2.15 -11.39 5.98
N SER A 70 -2.53 -12.67 6.00
CA SER A 70 -1.59 -13.80 5.99
C SER A 70 -0.67 -13.85 4.78
N ARG A 71 -0.98 -13.12 3.70
CA ARG A 71 -0.07 -12.95 2.56
C ARG A 71 1.24 -12.25 2.93
N PHE A 72 1.26 -11.51 4.04
CA PHE A 72 2.48 -10.89 4.57
C PHE A 72 3.35 -11.86 5.40
N ASP A 73 2.82 -12.99 5.86
CA ASP A 73 3.58 -13.98 6.64
C ASP A 73 4.67 -14.65 5.79
N GLU A 74 4.40 -14.83 4.49
CA GLU A 74 5.33 -15.43 3.52
C GLU A 74 6.17 -14.38 2.77
N ALA A 75 6.07 -13.09 3.13
CA ALA A 75 6.78 -12.04 2.44
C ALA A 75 8.29 -12.04 2.79
N GLU A 76 9.12 -12.50 1.85
CA GLU A 76 10.57 -12.58 2.06
C GLU A 76 11.30 -11.31 1.58
N ALA A 77 12.24 -10.82 2.39
CA ALA A 77 13.13 -9.74 2.01
C ALA A 77 14.13 -10.21 0.94
N LYS A 78 14.30 -9.44 -0.15
CA LYS A 78 15.25 -9.74 -1.22
C LYS A 78 16.45 -8.80 -1.18
N GLY A 79 17.65 -9.34 -1.40
CA GLY A 79 18.87 -8.54 -1.54
C GLY A 79 19.35 -7.86 -0.26
N TRP A 80 18.86 -8.27 0.91
CA TRP A 80 19.26 -7.70 2.21
C TRP A 80 20.59 -8.27 2.73
N LEU A 81 20.92 -9.51 2.38
CA LEU A 81 22.24 -10.09 2.62
C LEU A 81 23.21 -9.59 1.56
N LYS A 82 24.14 -8.69 1.95
CA LYS A 82 25.33 -8.44 1.14
C LYS A 82 26.16 -9.72 1.16
N ARG A 83 26.29 -10.39 0.01
CA ARG A 83 27.33 -11.42 -0.14
C ARG A 83 28.67 -10.71 0.03
N THR A 84 29.33 -10.95 1.16
CA THR A 84 30.78 -10.70 1.32
C THR A 84 31.57 -11.59 0.38
#